data_AF-A0A962Q9B5-F1
#
_entry.id   AF-A0A962Q9B5-F1
#
_cell.length_a   1.000
_cell.length_b   1.000
_cell.length_c   1.000
_cell.angle_alpha   90.00
_cell.angle_beta   90.00
_cell.angle_gamma   90.00
#
_symmetry.space_group_name_H-M   'P 1'
#
loop_
_entity.id
_entity.type
_entity.pdbx_description
1 polymer ?
#
loop_
_entity_poly.entity_id
_entity_poly.type
_entity_poly.pdbx_seq_one_letter_code
_entity_poly.pdbx_strand_id
1 'polypeptide(L)'
;MDNIGKDQWKDWWNKKNSSKYKYKNGDPKQGARFFGSTTFLVWTTDGWHFFQMIYLNTLFLGLLMWGVKLNLFADFLIVTTYFKISFEIFYRAIDKLW
;
A
#
# COMPACT_ATOMS: atom_id res chain seq x y z
N MET A 1 -7.34 -24.94 -15.63
CA MET A 1 -6.13 -24.09 -15.57
C MET A 1 -6.36 -22.92 -14.60
N ASP A 2 -6.94 -23.17 -13.41
CA ASP A 2 -7.82 -22.15 -12.80
C ASP A 2 -7.39 -21.70 -11.39
N ASN A 3 -6.20 -22.12 -10.93
CA ASN A 3 -5.68 -21.75 -9.61
C ASN A 3 -4.58 -20.69 -9.66
N ILE A 4 -3.91 -20.53 -10.82
CA ILE A 4 -2.77 -19.61 -10.98
C ILE A 4 -3.18 -18.17 -10.61
N GLY A 5 -4.36 -17.71 -11.05
CA GLY A 5 -4.83 -16.36 -10.73
C GLY A 5 -5.15 -16.14 -9.25
N LYS A 6 -5.68 -17.16 -8.56
CA LYS A 6 -6.03 -17.08 -7.13
C LYS A 6 -4.77 -17.09 -6.25
N ASP A 7 -3.77 -17.86 -6.63
CA ASP A 7 -2.49 -17.92 -5.93
C ASP A 7 -1.68 -16.63 -6.12
N GLN A 8 -1.68 -16.06 -7.32
CA GLN A 8 -1.07 -14.75 -7.60
C GLN A 8 -1.72 -13.63 -6.79
N TRP A 9 -3.06 -13.66 -6.65
CA TRP A 9 -3.79 -12.70 -5.82
C TRP A 9 -3.39 -12.80 -4.34
N LYS A 10 -3.40 -14.00 -3.76
CA LYS A 10 -2.98 -14.22 -2.37
C LYS A 10 -1.54 -13.78 -2.12
N ASP A 11 -0.65 -14.07 -3.06
CA ASP A 11 0.77 -13.70 -2.93
C ASP A 11 1.02 -12.20 -3.12
N TRP A 12 0.17 -11.46 -3.85
CA TRP A 12 0.25 -10.00 -3.95
C TRP A 12 -0.03 -9.33 -2.58
N TRP A 13 -0.92 -9.90 -1.78
CA TRP A 13 -1.17 -9.49 -0.39
C TRP A 13 -0.09 -9.96 0.58
N ASN A 14 0.63 -11.04 0.24
CA ASN A 14 1.68 -11.58 1.09
C ASN A 14 3.03 -10.93 0.79
N LYS A 15 3.44 -9.99 1.66
CA LYS A 15 4.72 -9.26 1.59
C LYS A 15 5.96 -10.15 1.31
N LYS A 16 5.97 -11.39 1.82
CA LYS A 16 7.14 -12.29 1.64
C LYS A 16 7.21 -12.87 0.22
N ASN A 17 6.07 -13.07 -0.43
CA ASN A 17 5.99 -13.68 -1.77
C ASN A 17 5.83 -12.65 -2.89
N SER A 18 5.27 -11.47 -2.60
CA SER A 18 5.01 -10.41 -3.58
C SER A 18 6.27 -9.94 -4.33
N SER A 19 7.45 -10.00 -3.68
CA SER A 19 8.72 -9.63 -4.30
C SER A 19 9.08 -10.46 -5.55
N LYS A 20 8.59 -11.70 -5.65
CA LYS A 20 8.82 -12.56 -6.82
C LYS A 20 8.18 -11.98 -8.08
N TYR A 21 7.05 -11.29 -7.96
CA TYR A 21 6.33 -10.70 -9.10
C TYR A 21 6.98 -9.45 -9.68
N LYS A 22 8.05 -8.94 -9.05
CA LYS A 22 8.88 -7.87 -9.61
C LYS A 22 9.67 -8.34 -10.83
N TYR A 23 9.88 -9.65 -10.96
CA TYR A 23 10.75 -10.26 -11.97
C TYR A 23 9.96 -11.15 -12.95
N LYS A 24 10.50 -11.36 -14.16
CA LYS A 24 9.91 -12.27 -15.15
C LYS A 24 9.90 -13.69 -14.59
N ASN A 25 8.74 -14.36 -14.68
CA ASN A 25 8.50 -15.72 -14.18
C ASN A 25 8.91 -15.96 -12.71
N GLY A 26 9.04 -14.91 -11.89
CA GLY A 26 9.47 -15.05 -10.50
C GLY A 26 10.98 -15.23 -10.30
N ASP A 27 11.79 -15.17 -11.35
CA ASP A 27 13.25 -15.36 -11.28
C ASP A 27 14.00 -14.03 -11.44
N PRO A 28 14.75 -13.57 -10.42
CA PRO A 28 15.60 -12.38 -10.50
C PRO A 28 16.58 -12.39 -11.68
N LYS A 29 17.02 -13.57 -12.13
CA LYS A 29 17.97 -13.72 -13.24
C LYS A 29 17.36 -13.42 -14.61
N GLN A 30 16.04 -13.50 -14.74
CA GLN A 30 15.32 -13.19 -15.99
C GLN A 30 15.00 -11.69 -16.13
N GLY A 31 15.35 -10.89 -15.13
CA GLY A 31 15.17 -9.44 -15.13
C GLY A 31 13.76 -8.98 -14.74
N ALA A 32 13.54 -7.66 -14.79
CA ALA A 32 12.30 -7.02 -14.38
C ALA A 32 11.10 -7.50 -15.22
N ARG A 33 9.95 -7.72 -14.56
CA ARG A 33 8.69 -8.15 -15.21
C ARG A 33 8.23 -7.14 -16.27
N PHE A 34 8.33 -5.86 -15.97
CA PHE A 34 8.09 -4.74 -16.89
C PHE A 34 8.98 -3.56 -16.49
N PHE A 35 9.15 -2.57 -17.38
CA PHE A 35 10.01 -1.42 -17.12
C PHE A 35 9.60 -0.71 -15.83
N GLY A 36 10.51 -0.61 -14.85
CA GLY A 36 10.24 0.03 -13.56
C GLY A 36 9.64 -0.88 -12.49
N SER A 37 9.32 -2.15 -12.75
CA SER A 37 8.71 -3.07 -11.75
C SER A 37 9.61 -3.35 -10.53
N THR A 38 10.90 -3.11 -10.64
CA THR A 38 11.90 -3.26 -9.55
C THR A 38 12.32 -1.93 -8.91
N THR A 39 11.93 -0.80 -9.49
CA THR A 39 12.33 0.54 -9.04
C THR A 39 11.11 1.39 -8.67
N PHE A 40 10.50 2.10 -9.62
CA PHE A 40 9.46 3.09 -9.34
C PHE A 40 8.02 2.57 -9.45
N LEU A 41 7.80 1.41 -10.08
CA LEU A 41 6.49 0.73 -10.16
C LEU A 41 6.39 -0.46 -9.21
N VAL A 42 7.31 -0.58 -8.25
CA VAL A 42 7.25 -1.64 -7.21
C VAL A 42 5.90 -1.66 -6.49
N TRP A 43 5.29 -0.49 -6.30
CA TRP A 43 3.98 -0.34 -5.68
C TRP A 43 2.83 -0.98 -6.49
N THR A 44 3.00 -1.25 -7.78
CA THR A 44 2.00 -2.00 -8.56
C THR A 44 2.14 -3.52 -8.39
N THR A 45 3.36 -3.98 -8.12
CA THR A 45 3.69 -5.41 -7.97
C THR A 45 3.54 -5.95 -6.56
N ASP A 46 3.43 -5.07 -5.57
CA ASP A 46 3.42 -5.41 -4.14
C ASP A 46 2.36 -4.59 -3.40
N GLY A 47 1.36 -5.28 -2.85
CA GLY A 47 0.28 -4.64 -2.10
C GLY A 47 0.78 -3.86 -0.89
N TRP A 48 1.87 -4.27 -0.25
CA TRP A 48 2.44 -3.53 0.87
C TRP A 48 2.83 -2.09 0.47
N HIS A 49 3.60 -1.97 -0.62
CA HIS A 49 4.06 -0.67 -1.12
C HIS A 49 2.88 0.15 -1.69
N PHE A 50 1.87 -0.50 -2.28
CA PHE A 50 0.64 0.13 -2.74
C PHE A 50 -0.08 0.85 -1.60
N PHE A 51 -0.41 0.13 -0.53
CA PHE A 51 -1.14 0.70 0.61
C PHE A 51 -0.30 1.70 1.39
N GLN A 52 1.02 1.50 1.49
CA GLN A 52 1.92 2.49 2.07
C GLN A 52 1.91 3.81 1.28
N MET A 53 1.89 3.75 -0.06
CA MET A 53 1.80 4.94 -0.90
C MET A 53 0.45 5.65 -0.73
N ILE A 54 -0.66 4.91 -0.73
CA ILE A 54 -2.01 5.47 -0.50
C ILE A 54 -2.10 6.13 0.88
N TYR A 55 -1.58 5.46 1.92
CA TYR A 55 -1.51 5.99 3.27
C TYR A 55 -0.82 7.36 3.32
N LEU A 56 0.39 7.45 2.77
CA LEU A 56 1.18 8.69 2.79
C LEU A 56 0.53 9.81 1.99
N ASN A 57 0.00 9.50 0.81
CA ASN A 57 -0.67 10.51 -0.03
C ASN A 57 -1.95 11.04 0.61
N THR A 58 -2.73 10.17 1.26
CA THR A 58 -3.99 10.58 1.89
C THR A 58 -3.72 11.44 3.14
N LEU A 59 -2.68 11.10 3.90
CA LEU A 59 -2.23 11.89 5.03
C LEU A 59 -1.68 13.26 4.60
N PHE A 60 -0.92 13.30 3.51
CA PHE A 60 -0.42 14.55 2.92
C PHE A 60 -1.56 15.44 2.41
N LEU A 61 -2.56 14.86 1.72
CA LEU A 61 -3.76 15.58 1.31
C LEU A 61 -4.55 16.10 2.52
N GLY A 62 -4.67 15.30 3.58
CA GLY A 62 -5.30 15.72 4.84
C GLY A 62 -4.63 16.93 5.46
N LEU A 63 -3.30 16.97 5.47
CA LEU A 63 -2.51 18.13 5.91
C LEU A 63 -2.68 19.35 5.01
N LEU A 64 -2.71 19.17 3.68
CA LEU A 64 -2.92 20.28 2.73
C LEU A 64 -4.32 20.90 2.86
N MET A 65 -5.33 20.07 3.11
CA MET A 65 -6.72 20.50 3.29
C MET A 65 -7.00 21.00 4.72
N TRP A 66 -6.08 20.76 5.66
CA TRP A 66 -6.22 21.20 7.04
C TRP A 66 -6.16 22.73 7.11
N GLY A 67 -7.33 23.36 7.17
CA GLY A 67 -7.47 24.82 7.18
C GLY A 67 -7.21 25.48 8.53
N VAL A 68 -7.06 24.71 9.61
CA VAL A 68 -6.78 25.24 10.95
C VAL A 68 -5.26 25.34 11.12
N LYS A 69 -4.76 26.52 11.45
CA LYS A 69 -3.31 26.72 11.66
C LYS A 69 -3.06 26.92 13.15
N LEU A 70 -2.76 25.84 13.86
CA LEU A 70 -2.32 25.93 15.25
C LEU A 70 -0.80 26.06 15.29
N ASN A 71 -0.12 24.92 15.11
CA ASN A 71 1.32 24.76 15.01
C ASN A 71 1.55 23.49 14.18
N LEU A 72 2.53 23.49 13.28
CA LEU A 72 2.81 22.37 12.36
C LEU A 72 2.86 21.01 13.07
N PHE A 73 3.48 20.96 14.25
CA PHE A 73 3.54 19.73 15.06
C PHE A 73 2.17 19.30 15.59
N ALA A 74 1.36 20.24 16.08
CA ALA A 74 0.02 19.94 16.58
C ALA A 74 -0.92 19.50 15.45
N ASP A 75 -0.88 20.21 14.31
CA ASP A 75 -1.67 19.89 13.13
C ASP A 75 -1.30 18.50 12.58
N PHE A 76 0.00 18.17 12.53
CA PHE A 76 0.49 16.83 12.17
C PHE A 76 -0.02 15.75 13.13
N LEU A 77 0.06 15.96 14.44
CA LEU A 77 -0.42 15.00 15.43
C LEU A 77 -1.94 14.78 15.34
N ILE A 78 -2.72 15.84 15.14
CA ILE A 78 -4.18 15.75 15.02
C ILE A 78 -4.56 14.99 13.75
N VAL A 79 -4.04 15.39 12.59
CA VAL A 79 -4.36 14.74 11.30
C VAL A 79 -3.92 13.28 11.29
N THR A 80 -2.72 12.97 11.79
CA THR A 80 -2.21 11.60 11.85
C THR A 80 -3.04 10.72 12.78
N THR A 81 -3.47 11.24 13.93
CA THR A 81 -4.30 10.51 14.90
C THR A 81 -5.70 10.25 14.35
N TYR A 82 -6.33 11.28 13.78
CA TYR A 82 -7.63 11.16 13.12
C TYR A 82 -7.59 10.09 12.03
N PHE A 83 -6.60 10.17 11.13
CA PHE A 83 -6.43 9.21 10.05
C PHE A 83 -6.24 7.77 10.58
N LYS A 84 -5.40 7.58 11.61
CA LYS A 84 -5.19 6.25 12.23
C LYS A 84 -6.47 5.67 12.79
N ILE A 85 -7.28 6.46 13.49
CA ILE A 85 -8.56 6.00 14.04
C ILE A 85 -9.53 5.62 12.93
N SER A 86 -9.68 6.46 11.90
CA SER A 86 -10.53 6.16 10.74
C SER A 86 -10.09 4.88 10.02
N PHE A 87 -8.79 4.71 9.82
CA PHE A 87 -8.23 3.52 9.18
C PHE A 87 -8.45 2.25 10.01
N GLU A 88 -8.25 2.32 11.32
CA GLU A 88 -8.48 1.19 12.25
C GLU A 88 -9.95 0.76 12.25
N ILE A 89 -10.88 1.72 12.28
CA ILE A 89 -12.33 1.44 12.21
C ILE A 89 -12.68 0.79 10.87
N PHE A 90 -12.16 1.34 9.77
CA PHE A 90 -12.37 0.79 8.43
C PHE A 90 -11.84 -0.65 8.31
N TYR A 91 -10.62 -0.90 8.79
CA TYR A 91 -10.02 -2.24 8.76
C TYR A 91 -10.84 -3.24 9.58
N ARG A 92 -11.26 -2.86 10.79
CA ARG A 92 -12.13 -3.68 11.64
C ARG A 92 -13.51 -3.93 11.02
N ALA A 93 -14.04 -2.97 10.26
CA ALA A 93 -15.31 -3.13 9.56
C ALA A 93 -15.18 -4.14 8.40
N ILE A 94 -14.09 -4.08 7.63
CA ILE A 94 -13.79 -5.06 6.57
C ILE A 94 -13.56 -6.45 7.15
N ASP A 95 -12.79 -6.56 8.22
CA ASP A 95 -12.49 -7.84 8.87
C ASP A 95 -13.75 -8.54 9.38
N LYS A 96 -14.79 -7.79 9.79
CA LYS A 96 -16.09 -8.34 10.16
C LYS A 96 -16.94 -8.82 8.97
N LEU A 97 -16.64 -8.38 7.75
CA LEU A 97 -17.39 -8.72 6.54
C LEU A 97 -16.87 -9.99 5.85
N TRP A 98 -15.78 -10.57 6.35
CA TRP A 98 -15.12 -11.75 5.78
C TRP A 98 -15.07 -12.88 6.80
#